data_AF-A0A957Z2V0-F1
#
_entry.id   AF-A0A957Z2V0-F1
#
_cell.length_a   1.000
_cell.length_b   1.000
_cell.length_c   1.000
_cell.angle_alpha   90.00
_cell.angle_beta   90.00
_cell.angle_gamma   90.00
#
_symmetry.space_group_name_H-M   'P 1'
#
loop_
_entity.id
_entity.type
_entity.pdbx_description
1 polymer ?
#
loop_
_entity_poly.entity_id
_entity_poly.type
_entity_poly.pdbx_seq_one_letter_code
_entity_poly.pdbx_strand_id
1 'polypeptide(L)'
;MTTKAAKKPAPRAPKTNVIGLEKNEYKGRPSTLCKGCGHDTISQRIINSVWELGLDQTQVVKLSGIGCSSKTPAYFLGHSHGFNSVH
;
A
#
# COMPACT_ATOMS: atom_id res chain seq x y z
N MET A 1 16.47 37.32 -29.63
CA MET A 1 16.10 35.90 -29.51
C MET A 1 15.38 35.70 -28.17
N THR A 2 14.07 35.90 -28.11
CA THR A 2 13.27 35.69 -26.90
C THR A 2 12.85 34.22 -26.83
N THR A 3 13.50 33.45 -25.97
CA THR A 3 13.13 32.06 -25.67
C THR A 3 11.83 32.04 -24.87
N LYS A 4 10.81 31.40 -25.45
CA LYS A 4 9.48 31.23 -24.86
C LYS A 4 9.56 30.15 -23.77
N ALA A 5 9.28 30.51 -22.52
CA ALA A 5 9.29 29.58 -21.40
C ALA A 5 8.23 28.47 -21.59
N ALA A 6 8.64 27.21 -21.44
CA ALA A 6 7.78 26.04 -21.62
C ALA A 6 6.79 25.89 -20.44
N LYS A 7 5.50 25.70 -20.76
CA LYS A 7 4.41 25.53 -19.80
C LYS A 7 4.49 24.12 -19.18
N LYS A 8 4.69 24.04 -17.85
CA LYS A 8 4.70 22.78 -17.09
C LYS A 8 3.36 22.07 -17.27
N PRO A 9 3.32 20.81 -17.73
CA PRO A 9 2.07 20.08 -17.89
C PRO A 9 1.41 19.85 -16.53
N ALA A 10 0.08 19.94 -16.50
CA ALA A 10 -0.72 19.69 -15.31
C ALA A 10 -0.51 18.26 -14.79
N PRO A 11 -0.62 18.02 -13.46
CA PRO A 11 -0.45 16.68 -12.89
C PRO A 11 -1.47 15.72 -13.53
N ARG A 12 -1.00 14.56 -13.98
CA ARG A 12 -1.86 13.51 -14.53
C ARG A 12 -2.76 12.97 -13.42
N ALA A 13 -4.05 12.80 -13.71
CA ALA A 13 -4.99 12.22 -12.76
C ALA A 13 -4.48 10.85 -12.26
N PRO A 14 -4.58 10.58 -10.96
CA PRO A 14 -4.08 9.35 -10.37
C PRO A 14 -4.87 8.15 -10.90
N LYS A 15 -4.17 7.03 -11.13
CA LYS A 15 -4.77 5.80 -11.66
C LYS A 15 -5.56 5.11 -10.53
N THR A 16 -6.87 4.97 -10.72
CA THR A 16 -7.76 4.25 -9.82
C THR A 16 -7.98 2.81 -10.30
N ASN A 17 -8.41 1.93 -9.38
CA ASN A 17 -8.86 0.58 -9.71
C ASN A 17 -10.36 0.54 -10.05
N VAL A 18 -10.91 -0.66 -10.25
CA VAL A 18 -12.32 -0.90 -10.59
C VAL A 18 -13.32 -0.42 -9.53
N ILE A 19 -12.88 -0.22 -8.28
CA ILE A 19 -13.71 0.34 -7.19
C ILE A 19 -13.40 1.82 -6.92
N GLY A 20 -12.66 2.49 -7.81
CA GLY A 20 -12.40 3.93 -7.73
C GLY A 20 -11.31 4.34 -6.74
N LEU A 21 -10.57 3.40 -6.16
CA LEU A 21 -9.53 3.68 -5.18
C LEU A 21 -8.14 3.82 -5.82
N GLU A 22 -7.36 4.76 -5.32
CA GLU A 22 -5.95 4.88 -5.66
C GLU A 22 -5.12 3.80 -4.98
N LYS A 23 -4.04 3.39 -5.63
CA LYS A 23 -3.11 2.41 -5.07
C LYS A 23 -2.47 2.87 -3.75
N ASN A 24 -2.31 4.17 -3.57
CA ASN A 24 -1.71 4.72 -2.36
C ASN A 24 -2.64 4.57 -1.14
N GLU A 25 -3.96 4.47 -1.34
CA GLU A 25 -4.95 4.24 -0.28
C GLU A 25 -4.88 2.82 0.31
N TYR A 26 -4.24 1.90 -0.41
CA TYR A 26 -3.99 0.53 0.07
C TYR A 26 -2.73 0.42 0.93
N LYS A 27 -1.97 1.51 1.14
CA LYS A 27 -0.81 1.51 2.04
C LYS A 27 -1.24 1.56 3.50
N GLY A 28 -0.48 0.87 4.35
CA GLY A 28 -0.60 1.00 5.81
C GLY A 28 0.34 2.08 6.36
N ARG A 29 0.66 1.95 7.65
CA ARG A 29 1.61 2.82 8.35
C ARG A 29 3.03 2.64 7.80
N PRO A 30 3.93 3.62 8.00
CA PRO A 30 5.34 3.48 7.66
C PRO A 30 5.97 2.25 8.34
N SER A 31 6.81 1.52 7.60
CA SER A 31 7.52 0.36 8.12
C SER A 31 8.56 0.75 9.16
N THR A 32 8.60 0.00 10.26
CA THR A 32 9.69 0.08 11.25
C THR A 32 10.70 -1.05 11.09
N LEU A 33 10.64 -1.81 9.99
CA LEU A 33 11.55 -2.92 9.77
C LEU A 33 12.92 -2.41 9.29
N CYS A 34 13.91 -3.30 9.29
CA CYS A 34 15.25 -2.98 8.82
C CYS A 34 15.20 -2.46 7.37
N LYS A 35 16.08 -1.52 7.03
CA LYS A 35 16.21 -1.03 5.65
C LYS A 35 16.51 -2.20 4.71
N GLY A 36 15.70 -2.37 3.68
CA GLY A 36 15.82 -3.49 2.74
C GLY A 36 15.20 -4.81 3.23
N CYS A 37 14.35 -4.79 4.26
CA CYS A 37 13.67 -5.98 4.74
C CYS A 37 12.74 -6.58 3.66
N GLY A 38 12.85 -7.89 3.43
CA GLY A 38 11.99 -8.60 2.47
C GLY A 38 10.48 -8.51 2.77
N HIS A 39 10.11 -8.30 4.03
CA HIS A 39 8.71 -8.11 4.43
C HIS A 39 8.08 -6.85 3.83
N ASP A 40 8.87 -5.80 3.57
CA ASP A 40 8.38 -4.60 2.91
C ASP A 40 8.08 -4.89 1.44
N THR A 41 8.93 -5.68 0.77
CA THR A 41 8.69 -6.16 -0.59
C THR A 41 7.43 -7.02 -0.67
N ILE A 42 7.22 -7.93 0.29
CA ILE A 42 6.00 -8.73 0.38
C ILE A 42 4.77 -7.83 0.58
N SER A 43 4.85 -6.84 1.49
CA SER A 43 3.78 -5.87 1.72
C SER A 43 3.39 -5.13 0.43
N GLN A 44 4.39 -4.66 -0.33
CA GLN A 44 4.13 -4.01 -1.62
C GLN A 44 3.49 -4.95 -2.64
N ARG A 45 3.89 -6.23 -2.66
CA ARG A 45 3.28 -7.20 -3.56
C ARG A 45 1.81 -7.47 -3.21
N ILE A 46 1.49 -7.58 -1.91
CA ILE A 46 0.11 -7.70 -1.45
C ILE A 46 -0.71 -6.47 -1.88
N ILE A 47 -0.20 -5.26 -1.66
CA ILE A 47 -0.88 -4.01 -2.09
C ILE A 47 -1.18 -4.03 -3.60
N ASN A 48 -0.21 -4.43 -4.42
CA ASN A 48 -0.38 -4.51 -5.87
C ASN A 48 -1.52 -5.48 -6.23
N SER A 49 -1.48 -6.70 -5.68
CA SER A 49 -2.47 -7.74 -6.00
C SER A 49 -3.87 -7.36 -5.54
N VAL A 50 -4.02 -6.81 -4.33
CA VAL A 50 -5.33 -6.41 -3.81
C VAL A 50 -5.90 -5.22 -4.59
N TRP A 51 -5.06 -4.26 -4.97
CA TRP A 51 -5.48 -3.13 -5.81
C TRP A 51 -5.89 -3.57 -7.22
N GLU A 52 -5.13 -4.48 -7.84
CA GLU A 52 -5.44 -5.06 -9.17
C GLU A 52 -6.75 -5.86 -9.18
N LEU A 53 -7.01 -6.61 -8.10
CA LEU A 53 -8.26 -7.35 -7.92
C LEU A 53 -9.45 -6.45 -7.56
N GLY A 54 -9.21 -5.19 -7.18
CA GLY A 54 -10.27 -4.28 -6.78
C GLY A 54 -10.97 -4.69 -5.47
N LEU A 55 -10.25 -5.33 -4.55
CA LEU A 55 -10.85 -5.77 -3.29
C LEU A 55 -11.09 -4.57 -2.37
N ASP A 56 -12.27 -4.54 -1.75
CA ASP A 56 -12.58 -3.62 -0.68
C ASP A 56 -11.79 -4.00 0.58
N GLN A 57 -11.00 -3.06 1.10
CA GLN A 57 -10.17 -3.24 2.28
C GLN A 57 -11.00 -3.55 3.54
N THR A 58 -12.22 -3.01 3.65
CA THR A 58 -13.08 -3.20 4.83
C THR A 58 -13.53 -4.64 5.00
N GLN A 59 -13.51 -5.42 3.91
CA GLN A 59 -13.90 -6.83 3.88
C GLN A 59 -12.70 -7.78 4.06
N VAL A 60 -11.51 -7.25 4.38
CA VAL A 60 -10.28 -8.04 4.55
C VAL A 60 -9.86 -8.08 6.02
N VAL A 61 -9.48 -9.27 6.48
CA VAL A 61 -8.86 -9.48 7.79
C VAL A 61 -7.42 -9.96 7.61
N LYS A 62 -6.49 -9.33 8.32
CA LYS A 62 -5.06 -9.69 8.38
C LYS A 62 -4.77 -10.34 9.73
N LEU A 63 -4.31 -11.58 9.71
CA LEU A 63 -3.94 -12.32 10.92
C LEU A 63 -2.43 -12.55 10.94
N SER A 64 -1.79 -12.41 12.10
CA SER A 64 -0.38 -12.74 12.30
C SER A 64 -0.10 -13.31 13.69
N GLY A 65 1.07 -13.92 13.89
CA GLY A 65 1.55 -14.41 15.19
C GLY A 65 2.57 -13.46 15.82
N ILE A 66 3.69 -13.98 16.30
CA ILE A 66 4.81 -13.18 16.84
C ILE A 66 6.09 -13.35 16.01
N GLY A 67 6.66 -12.22 15.57
CA GLY A 67 7.86 -12.18 14.74
C GLY A 67 8.00 -10.87 13.97
N CYS A 68 9.11 -10.69 13.25
CA CYS A 68 9.32 -9.53 12.39
C CYS A 68 8.34 -9.49 11.21
N SER A 69 8.00 -10.65 10.65
CA SER A 69 6.93 -10.82 9.66
C SER A 69 5.55 -10.46 10.23
N SER A 70 5.32 -10.75 11.52
CA SER A 70 4.02 -10.51 12.14
C SER A 70 3.69 -9.04 12.35
N LYS A 71 4.65 -8.13 12.16
CA LYS A 71 4.41 -6.69 12.16
C LYS A 71 3.88 -6.16 10.82
N THR A 72 4.06 -6.94 9.74
CA THR A 72 3.66 -6.59 8.38
C THR A 72 2.19 -6.18 8.22
N PRO A 73 1.20 -6.75 8.93
CA PRO A 73 -0.20 -6.29 8.85
C PRO A 73 -0.42 -4.79 9.10
N ALA A 74 0.50 -4.12 9.80
CA ALA A 74 0.43 -2.67 10.01
C ALA A 74 0.80 -1.83 8.77
N TYR A 75 1.46 -2.41 7.76
CA TYR A 75 2.11 -1.69 6.66
C TYR A 75 1.39 -1.81 5.31
N PHE A 76 0.39 -2.68 5.20
CA PHE A 76 -0.47 -2.82 4.02
C PHE A 76 -1.95 -2.86 4.42
N LEU A 77 -2.82 -2.44 3.50
CA LEU A 77 -4.28 -2.33 3.66
C LEU A 77 -4.67 -1.53 4.90
N GLY A 78 -4.43 -0.22 4.88
CA GLY A 78 -4.65 0.66 6.03
C GLY A 78 -6.08 0.65 6.57
N HIS A 79 -7.07 0.38 5.72
CA HIS A 79 -8.50 0.36 6.07
C HIS A 79 -9.03 -1.03 6.45
N SER A 80 -8.17 -2.06 6.46
CA SER A 80 -8.59 -3.42 6.79
C SER A 80 -8.37 -3.79 8.25
N HIS A 81 -9.09 -4.82 8.70
CA HIS A 81 -8.98 -5.32 10.07
C HIS A 81 -7.66 -6.09 10.25
N GLY A 82 -6.98 -5.89 11.38
CA GLY A 82 -5.73 -6.56 11.72
C GLY A 82 -5.74 -7.14 13.13
N PHE A 83 -5.27 -8.36 13.28
CA PHE A 83 -5.16 -9.05 14.56
C PHE A 83 -3.79 -9.75 14.67
N ASN A 84 -3.04 -9.37 15.70
CA ASN A 84 -1.77 -10.01 16.05
C ASN A 84 -2.04 -10.97 17.23
N SER A 85 -1.90 -12.26 16.98
CA SER A 85 -2.09 -13.35 17.94
C SER A 85 -0.82 -13.65 18.72
N VAL A 86 -0.85 -14.74 19.49
CA VAL A 86 0.32 -15.39 20.10
C VAL A 86 1.13 -16.18 19.06
N HIS A 87 2.32 -16.65 19.46
CA HIS A 87 3.22 -17.43 18.61
C HIS A 87 2.58 -18.73 18.14
#